data_AF-A0A081DCA0-F1
#
_entry.id   AF-A0A081DCA0-F1
#
_cell.length_a   1.000
_cell.length_b   1.000
_cell.length_c   1.000
_cell.angle_alpha   90.00
_cell.angle_beta   90.00
_cell.angle_gamma   90.00
#
_symmetry.space_group_name_H-M   'P 1'
#
loop_
_entity.id
_entity.type
_entity.pdbx_description
1 polymer ?
#
loop_
_entity_poly.entity_id
_entity_poly.type
_entity_poly.pdbx_seq_one_letter_code
_entity_poly.pdbx_strand_id
1 'polypeptide(L)'
;MSIFKKLFKKSSDSESSQNKDAGRSKYMPEEKLPLDERFIHNFTSQGGRFLYSLDESEVQANFEDVLVEHDFFETNVLCTDLNLRNRFNGFNLRFSDLHEDCSFFLTTCEYIISDNGGNFIFF
;
A
#
# COMPACT_ATOMS: atom_id res chain seq x y z
N MET A 1 -15.62 13.68 35.48
CA MET A 1 -15.50 12.29 36.00
C MET A 1 -14.77 11.45 34.96
N SER A 2 -13.73 10.72 35.36
CA SER A 2 -12.65 10.23 34.50
C SER A 2 -12.83 8.74 34.16
N ILE A 3 -12.99 8.43 32.87
CA ILE A 3 -13.28 7.07 32.37
C ILE A 3 -12.00 6.34 31.87
N PHE A 4 -10.84 7.01 31.88
CA PHE A 4 -9.58 6.44 31.36
C PHE A 4 -8.63 5.83 32.42
N LYS A 5 -9.05 5.69 33.68
CA LYS A 5 -8.17 5.25 34.77
C LYS A 5 -8.11 3.73 35.02
N LYS A 6 -8.74 2.89 34.19
CA LYS A 6 -8.81 1.43 34.45
C LYS A 6 -8.18 0.52 33.38
N LEU A 7 -7.59 1.05 32.32
CA LEU A 7 -6.94 0.22 31.28
C LEU A 7 -5.41 0.14 31.38
N PHE A 8 -4.80 0.69 32.44
CA PHE A 8 -3.35 0.67 32.65
C PHE A 8 -2.96 0.24 34.07
N LYS A 9 -3.42 -0.94 34.51
CA LYS A 9 -2.86 -1.58 35.71
C LYS A 9 -2.13 -2.87 35.31
N LYS A 10 -0.82 -2.70 35.14
CA LYS A 10 0.23 -3.71 35.04
C LYS A 10 0.17 -4.68 36.22
N SER A 11 0.22 -5.99 35.95
CA SER A 11 0.68 -7.01 36.91
C SER A 11 2.00 -7.58 36.41
N SER A 12 2.99 -7.50 37.30
CA SER A 12 4.36 -8.02 37.19
C SER A 12 4.39 -9.55 37.22
N ASP A 13 5.43 -10.09 36.56
CA ASP A 13 5.97 -11.45 36.63
C ASP A 13 5.08 -12.61 36.17
N SER A 14 5.20 -12.88 34.87
CA SER A 14 5.57 -14.24 34.43
C SER A 14 6.54 -14.11 33.26
N GLU A 15 7.76 -14.58 33.48
CA GLU A 15 8.70 -14.94 32.42
C GLU A 15 8.03 -15.96 31.50
N SER A 16 7.54 -15.54 30.34
CA SER A 16 7.21 -16.49 29.26
C SER A 16 6.96 -15.78 27.94
N SER A 17 8.05 -15.35 27.30
CA SER A 17 8.20 -15.50 25.84
C SER A 17 9.63 -15.18 25.44
N GLN A 18 10.61 -15.80 26.11
CA GLN A 18 11.77 -16.28 25.36
C GLN A 18 11.27 -17.45 24.49
N ASN A 19 10.83 -17.12 23.29
CA ASN A 19 10.71 -18.11 22.22
C ASN A 19 11.10 -17.45 20.90
N LYS A 20 12.28 -16.82 20.92
CA LYS A 20 13.10 -16.72 19.72
C LYS A 20 14.12 -17.84 19.85
N ASP A 21 13.79 -18.95 19.19
CA ASP A 21 14.72 -19.93 18.65
C ASP A 21 15.37 -20.94 19.60
N ALA A 22 14.61 -21.95 20.03
CA ALA A 22 15.15 -23.22 20.52
C ALA A 22 15.89 -24.05 19.43
N GLY A 23 16.19 -23.49 18.25
CA GLY A 23 16.80 -24.19 17.12
C GLY A 23 17.64 -23.35 16.17
N ARG A 24 17.87 -22.05 16.41
CA ARG A 24 18.71 -21.21 15.54
C ARG A 24 20.08 -20.99 16.18
N SER A 25 21.13 -21.40 15.46
CA SER A 25 22.52 -21.19 15.85
C SER A 25 22.85 -19.69 15.97
N LYS A 26 23.73 -19.31 16.89
CA LYS A 26 24.30 -17.94 16.96
C LYS A 26 24.98 -17.51 15.66
N TYR A 27 25.35 -18.46 14.81
CA TYR A 27 25.96 -18.25 13.50
C TYR A 27 24.96 -18.35 12.34
N MET A 28 23.69 -18.65 12.62
CA MET A 28 22.64 -18.69 11.60
C MET A 28 22.37 -17.25 11.14
N PRO A 29 22.53 -16.93 9.85
CA PRO A 29 22.15 -15.62 9.34
C PRO A 29 20.68 -15.32 9.64
N GLU A 30 20.36 -14.04 9.85
CA GLU A 30 18.96 -13.60 9.82
C GLU A 30 18.43 -13.83 8.41
N GLU A 31 17.28 -14.50 8.30
CA GLU A 31 16.57 -14.62 7.04
C GLU A 31 16.08 -13.23 6.65
N LYS A 32 16.75 -12.64 5.67
CA LYS A 32 16.29 -11.39 5.07
C LYS A 32 15.11 -11.74 4.17
N LEU A 33 13.96 -11.14 4.46
CA LEU A 33 12.82 -11.18 3.54
C LEU A 33 13.27 -10.79 2.13
N PRO A 34 12.76 -11.48 1.09
CA PRO A 34 12.92 -11.09 -0.30
C PRO A 34 12.59 -9.61 -0.49
N LEU A 35 13.18 -9.00 -1.53
CA LEU A 35 13.06 -7.57 -1.76
C LEU A 35 11.60 -7.13 -1.92
N ASP A 36 10.82 -7.93 -2.64
CA ASP A 36 9.42 -7.66 -2.95
C ASP A 36 8.54 -7.74 -1.70
N GLU A 37 8.76 -8.77 -0.86
CA GLU A 37 8.05 -8.93 0.40
C GLU A 37 8.38 -7.80 1.39
N ARG A 38 9.64 -7.35 1.42
CA ARG A 38 10.06 -6.21 2.23
C ARG A 38 9.36 -4.92 1.79
N PHE A 39 9.25 -4.68 0.50
CA PHE A 39 8.52 -3.53 -0.03
C PHE A 39 7.05 -3.59 0.39
N ILE A 40 6.37 -4.72 0.12
CA ILE A 40 4.95 -4.89 0.45
C ILE A 40 4.72 -4.69 1.95
N HIS A 41 5.59 -5.26 2.80
CA HIS A 41 5.50 -5.09 4.25
C HIS A 41 5.63 -3.63 4.66
N ASN A 42 6.67 -2.94 4.17
CA ASN A 42 6.92 -1.55 4.53
C ASN A 42 5.83 -0.60 4.00
N PHE A 43 5.37 -0.81 2.77
CA PHE A 43 4.30 -0.02 2.14
C PHE A 43 2.97 -0.20 2.87
N THR A 44 2.62 -1.45 3.17
CA THR A 44 1.39 -1.76 3.91
C THR A 44 1.44 -1.21 5.34
N SER A 45 2.61 -1.23 5.99
CA SER A 45 2.78 -0.66 7.33
C SER A 45 2.55 0.86 7.39
N GLN A 46 2.67 1.54 6.25
CA GLN A 46 2.40 2.97 6.08
C GLN A 46 0.97 3.27 5.62
N GLY A 47 0.10 2.26 5.54
CA GLY A 47 -1.29 2.42 5.10
C GLY A 47 -1.47 2.35 3.59
N GLY A 48 -0.41 2.06 2.83
CA GLY A 48 -0.51 1.73 1.41
C GLY A 48 -1.21 0.38 1.21
N ARG A 49 -1.79 0.19 0.01
CA ARG A 49 -2.38 -1.09 -0.41
C ARG A 49 -1.72 -1.55 -1.69
N PHE A 50 -1.17 -2.75 -1.68
CA PHE A 50 -0.53 -3.34 -2.84
C PHE A 50 -1.42 -4.44 -3.41
N LEU A 51 -1.85 -4.28 -4.66
CA LEU A 51 -2.63 -5.28 -5.40
C LEU A 51 -1.73 -5.87 -6.48
N TYR A 52 -1.66 -7.20 -6.52
CA TYR A 52 -0.96 -7.93 -7.55
C TYR A 52 -1.95 -8.34 -8.64
N SER A 53 -1.58 -8.15 -9.90
CA SER A 53 -2.41 -8.52 -11.05
C SER A 53 -1.56 -9.30 -12.05
N LEU A 54 -2.05 -10.46 -12.46
CA LEU A 54 -1.35 -11.37 -13.38
C LEU A 54 -1.56 -10.98 -14.85
N ASP A 55 -2.71 -10.38 -15.15
CA ASP A 55 -3.08 -9.98 -16.50
C ASP A 55 -3.90 -8.68 -16.51
N GLU A 56 -4.17 -8.17 -17.71
CA GLU A 56 -4.90 -6.92 -17.89
C GLU A 56 -6.34 -6.99 -17.34
N SER A 57 -6.99 -8.14 -17.38
CA SER A 57 -8.36 -8.26 -16.86
C SER A 57 -8.39 -8.08 -15.35
N GLU A 58 -7.41 -8.63 -14.63
CA GLU A 58 -7.24 -8.40 -13.19
C GLU A 58 -6.91 -6.94 -12.88
N VAL A 59 -6.08 -6.28 -13.70
CA VAL A 59 -5.79 -4.84 -13.52
C VAL A 59 -7.07 -4.02 -13.61
N GLN A 60 -7.90 -4.26 -14.62
CA GLN A 60 -9.14 -3.53 -14.85
C GLN A 60 -10.15 -3.79 -13.73
N ALA A 61 -10.29 -5.04 -13.29
CA ALA A 61 -11.18 -5.41 -12.18
C ALA A 61 -10.72 -4.79 -10.84
N ASN A 62 -9.43 -4.89 -10.50
CA ASN A 62 -8.89 -4.28 -9.29
C ASN A 62 -9.03 -2.76 -9.30
N PHE A 63 -8.87 -2.12 -10.46
CA PHE A 63 -9.09 -0.69 -10.59
C PHE A 63 -10.56 -0.32 -10.37
N GLU A 64 -11.50 -1.09 -10.94
CA GLU A 64 -12.93 -0.92 -10.69
C GLU A 64 -13.28 -1.02 -9.20
N ASP A 65 -12.75 -2.04 -8.52
CA ASP A 65 -12.96 -2.25 -7.08
C ASP A 65 -12.48 -1.04 -6.26
N VAL A 66 -11.32 -0.46 -6.62
CA VAL A 66 -10.80 0.76 -5.98
C VAL A 66 -11.73 1.95 -6.22
N LEU A 67 -12.26 2.12 -7.44
CA LEU A 67 -13.21 3.20 -7.73
C LEU A 67 -14.52 3.03 -6.95
N VAL A 68 -15.01 1.80 -6.80
CA VAL A 68 -16.21 1.47 -6.01
C VAL A 68 -15.97 1.71 -4.52
N GLU A 69 -14.85 1.25 -3.97
CA GLU A 69 -14.52 1.41 -2.52
C GLU A 69 -14.50 2.89 -2.11
N HIS A 70 -14.14 3.79 -3.02
CA HIS A 70 -13.97 5.21 -2.76
C HIS A 70 -15.02 6.14 -3.38
N ASP A 71 -16.01 5.60 -4.11
CA ASP A 71 -17.03 6.37 -4.83
C ASP A 71 -16.42 7.40 -5.81
N PHE A 72 -15.43 6.95 -6.60
CA PHE A 72 -14.67 7.81 -7.52
C PHE A 72 -15.21 7.89 -8.95
N PHE A 73 -16.33 7.24 -9.25
CA PHE A 73 -16.95 7.38 -10.57
C PHE A 73 -17.36 8.84 -10.83
N GLU A 74 -17.27 9.27 -12.09
CA GLU A 74 -17.62 10.64 -12.52
C GLU A 74 -16.79 11.77 -11.90
N THR A 75 -15.72 11.45 -11.19
CA THR A 75 -14.80 12.43 -10.61
C THR A 75 -13.72 12.88 -11.60
N ASN A 76 -13.08 14.01 -11.28
CA ASN A 76 -11.89 14.45 -12.00
C ASN A 76 -10.66 13.69 -11.51
N VAL A 77 -9.82 13.26 -12.44
CA VAL A 77 -8.60 12.50 -12.17
C VAL A 77 -7.43 13.24 -12.78
N LEU A 78 -6.43 13.52 -11.96
CA LEU A 78 -5.17 14.07 -12.47
C LEU A 78 -4.43 12.93 -13.18
N CYS A 79 -4.16 13.08 -14.47
CA CYS A 79 -3.42 12.08 -15.24
C CYS A 79 -2.84 12.74 -16.48
N THR A 80 -1.53 12.92 -16.56
CA THR A 80 -0.87 13.58 -17.71
C THR A 80 -0.47 12.60 -18.82
N ASP A 81 -0.48 11.30 -18.55
CA ASP A 81 -0.09 10.25 -19.49
C ASP A 81 -1.27 9.84 -20.39
N LEU A 82 -1.16 10.12 -21.69
CA LEU A 82 -2.19 9.77 -22.69
C LEU A 82 -2.42 8.26 -22.84
N ASN A 83 -1.38 7.42 -22.69
CA ASN A 83 -1.53 5.97 -22.76
C ASN A 83 -2.34 5.46 -21.57
N LEU A 84 -2.10 6.05 -20.40
CA LEU A 84 -2.82 5.70 -19.18
C LEU A 84 -4.30 6.11 -19.25
N ARG A 85 -4.58 7.32 -19.77
CA ARG A 85 -5.96 7.76 -20.08
C ARG A 85 -6.67 6.79 -21.03
N ASN A 86 -5.99 6.36 -22.09
CA ASN A 86 -6.56 5.43 -23.06
C ASN A 86 -6.81 4.04 -22.44
N ARG A 87 -5.92 3.56 -21.57
CA ARG A 87 -6.05 2.27 -20.89
C ARG A 87 -7.24 2.23 -19.91
N PHE A 88 -7.57 3.36 -19.29
CA PHE A 88 -8.61 3.47 -18.26
C PHE A 88 -9.81 4.34 -18.69
N ASN A 89 -10.04 4.51 -19.99
CA ASN A 89 -11.14 5.32 -20.50
C ASN A 89 -12.54 4.73 -20.26
N GLY A 90 -12.65 3.44 -19.92
CA GLY A 90 -13.90 2.72 -19.73
C GLY A 90 -14.65 3.04 -18.43
N PHE A 91 -14.04 3.77 -17.49
CA PHE A 91 -14.58 3.97 -16.13
C PHE A 91 -15.33 5.29 -15.91
N ASN A 92 -15.70 6.00 -16.98
CA ASN A 92 -16.42 7.29 -16.90
C ASN A 92 -15.67 8.34 -16.03
N LEU A 93 -14.34 8.38 -16.12
CA LEU A 93 -13.48 9.33 -15.42
C LEU A 93 -13.25 10.60 -16.25
N ARG A 94 -13.12 11.75 -15.60
CA ARG A 94 -12.78 13.03 -16.25
C ARG A 94 -11.29 13.32 -16.07
N PHE A 95 -10.48 12.98 -17.07
CA PHE A 95 -9.04 13.21 -16.99
C PHE A 95 -8.70 14.70 -17.14
N SER A 96 -7.85 15.19 -16.24
CA SER A 96 -7.36 16.57 -16.19
C SER A 96 -5.83 16.60 -16.16
N ASP A 97 -5.26 17.64 -16.75
CA ASP A 97 -3.84 18.01 -16.63
C ASP A 97 -3.59 18.99 -15.46
N LEU A 98 -4.66 19.55 -14.90
CA LEU A 98 -4.63 20.47 -13.78
C LEU A 98 -5.01 19.73 -12.50
N HIS A 99 -4.23 19.93 -11.44
CA HIS A 99 -4.47 19.31 -10.14
C HIS A 99 -5.76 19.82 -9.46
N GLU A 100 -6.23 21.01 -9.82
CA GLU A 100 -7.42 21.61 -9.22
C GLU A 100 -8.63 20.67 -9.38
N ASP A 101 -9.36 20.48 -8.28
CA ASP A 101 -10.58 19.68 -8.18
C ASP A 101 -10.46 18.20 -8.61
N CYS A 102 -9.26 17.62 -8.58
CA CYS A 102 -9.05 16.18 -8.82
C CYS A 102 -9.15 15.35 -7.53
N SER A 103 -9.85 14.21 -7.60
CA SER A 103 -10.05 13.30 -6.46
C SER A 103 -8.84 12.41 -6.17
N PHE A 104 -8.11 12.01 -7.22
CA PHE A 104 -6.87 11.25 -7.10
C PHE A 104 -5.93 11.50 -8.28
N PHE A 105 -4.68 11.09 -8.12
CA PHE A 105 -3.65 11.13 -9.14
C PHE A 105 -3.38 9.73 -9.68
N LEU A 106 -3.51 9.57 -10.99
CA LEU A 106 -3.24 8.32 -11.68
C LEU A 106 -1.98 8.48 -12.53
N THR A 107 -0.95 7.69 -12.21
CA THR A 107 0.36 7.76 -12.85
C THR A 107 0.98 6.38 -12.98
N THR A 108 1.91 6.24 -13.93
CA THR A 108 2.83 5.11 -13.99
C THR A 108 3.90 5.26 -12.91
N CYS A 109 4.61 4.18 -12.60
CA CYS A 109 5.76 4.19 -11.71
C CYS A 109 6.85 3.29 -12.32
N GLU A 110 8.08 3.78 -12.38
CA GLU A 110 9.20 3.01 -12.92
C GLU A 110 9.92 2.19 -11.85
N TYR A 111 10.06 2.75 -10.64
CA TYR A 111 10.83 2.15 -9.56
C TYR A 111 10.11 2.23 -8.22
N ILE A 112 10.07 1.08 -7.53
CA ILE A 112 9.62 0.93 -6.14
C ILE A 112 10.83 0.69 -5.23
N ILE A 113 10.96 1.47 -4.15
CA ILE A 113 12.10 1.38 -3.23
C ILE A 113 11.67 0.64 -1.95
N SER A 114 12.18 -0.58 -1.78
CA SER A 114 11.80 -1.49 -0.69
C SER A 114 12.28 -1.08 0.70
N ASP A 115 13.38 -0.31 0.81
CA ASP A 115 13.99 0.05 2.10
C ASP A 115 13.03 0.82 3.01
N ASN A 116 12.27 1.75 2.43
CA ASN A 116 11.30 2.56 3.17
C ASN A 116 9.86 2.34 2.72
N GLY A 117 9.58 1.59 1.64
CA GLY A 117 8.23 1.20 1.22
C GLY A 117 7.28 2.31 0.80
N GLY A 118 7.63 3.60 0.90
CA GLY A 118 6.73 4.73 0.56
C GLY A 118 7.26 5.70 -0.50
N ASN A 119 8.48 5.47 -1.00
CA ASN A 119 9.10 6.35 -1.99
C ASN A 119 8.97 5.75 -3.38
N PHE A 120 8.35 6.53 -4.27
CA PHE A 120 8.18 6.23 -5.68
C PHE A 120 8.98 7.24 -6.49
N ILE A 121 9.67 6.77 -7.54
CA ILE A 121 10.31 7.65 -8.52
C ILE A 121 9.41 7.71 -9.74
N PHE A 122 8.96 8.92 -10.05
CA PHE A 122 8.18 9.28 -11.23
C PHE A 122 9.10 10.13 -12.13
N PHE A 123 9.23 9.77 -13.41
CA PHE A 123 9.89 10.60 -14.43
C PHE A 123 8.85 11.29 -15.30
#